data_AF-A0A431WGZ7-F1
#
_entry.id   AF-A0A431WGZ7-F1
#
_cell.length_a   1.000
_cell.length_b   1.000
_cell.length_c   1.000
_cell.angle_alpha   90.00
_cell.angle_beta   90.00
_cell.angle_gamma   90.00
#
_symmetry.space_group_name_H-M   'P 1'
#
loop_
_entity.id
_entity.type
_entity.pdbx_description
1 polymer ?
#
loop_
_entity_poly.entity_id
_entity_poly.type
_entity_poly.pdbx_seq_one_letter_code
_entity_poly.pdbx_strand_id
1 'polypeptide(L)'
;MRKLIYEGHVLTNSEGLTDTWKLIIGTQSRIGSLFELRRQVSFYQELGVLPPLRVSLLAAKSAKNDSAKKVGKPVSTKRRKSN
;
A
#
# COMPACT_ATOMS: atom_id res chain seq x y z
N MET A 1 -14.82 14.06 1.55
CA MET A 1 -13.87 12.93 1.43
C MET A 1 -13.82 12.12 2.72
N ARG A 2 -14.21 10.83 2.66
CA ARG A 2 -14.10 9.86 3.76
C ARG A 2 -13.12 8.74 3.40
N LYS A 3 -12.42 8.22 4.39
CA LYS A 3 -11.54 7.04 4.26
C LYS A 3 -11.83 6.09 5.40
N LEU A 4 -11.80 4.80 5.12
CA LEU A 4 -11.95 3.73 6.10
C LEU A 4 -10.87 2.69 5.87
N ILE A 5 -10.31 2.16 6.96
CA ILE A 5 -9.46 0.98 6.92
C ILE A 5 -10.33 -0.22 7.29
N TYR A 6 -10.42 -1.20 6.39
CA TYR A 6 -11.09 -2.48 6.64
C TYR A 6 -10.10 -3.58 6.33
N GLU A 7 -9.78 -4.40 7.32
CA GLU A 7 -8.90 -5.55 7.14
C GLU A 7 -7.62 -5.21 6.36
N GLY A 8 -6.96 -4.11 6.76
CA GLY A 8 -5.70 -3.66 6.16
C GLY A 8 -5.84 -3.03 4.77
N HIS A 9 -7.05 -3.00 4.21
CA HIS A 9 -7.36 -2.36 2.93
C HIS A 9 -7.95 -0.98 3.15
N VAL A 10 -7.61 -0.05 2.26
CA VAL A 10 -8.14 1.32 2.29
C VAL A 10 -9.35 1.42 1.37
N LEU A 11 -10.48 1.80 1.94
CA LEU A 11 -11.68 2.18 1.21
C LEU A 11 -11.82 3.69 1.24
N THR A 12 -12.09 4.26 0.08
CA THR A 12 -12.19 5.72 -0.09
C THR A 12 -13.54 6.09 -0.64
N ASN A 13 -14.09 7.20 -0.16
CA ASN A 13 -15.27 7.83 -0.70
C ASN A 13 -14.92 9.30 -0.94
N SER A 14 -14.70 9.66 -2.20
CA SER A 14 -14.26 10.99 -2.62
C SER A 14 -15.25 12.06 -2.22
N GLU A 15 -16.53 11.82 -2.51
CA GLU A 15 -17.62 12.77 -2.34
C GLU A 15 -18.08 12.86 -0.87
N GLY A 16 -18.01 11.75 -0.13
CA GLY A 16 -18.31 11.66 1.30
C GLY A 16 -19.80 11.75 1.66
N LEU A 17 -20.67 11.88 0.65
CA LEU A 17 -22.14 11.97 0.78
C LEU A 17 -22.86 10.77 0.15
N THR A 18 -22.17 10.01 -0.70
CA THR A 18 -22.73 8.82 -1.36
C THR A 18 -22.42 7.56 -0.57
N ASP A 19 -23.18 6.50 -0.83
CA ASP A 19 -22.91 5.13 -0.37
C ASP A 19 -21.85 4.42 -1.22
N THR A 20 -21.29 5.13 -2.21
CA THR A 20 -20.32 4.61 -3.16
C THR A 20 -18.91 4.74 -2.60
N TRP A 21 -18.21 3.62 -2.57
CA TRP A 21 -16.84 3.52 -2.10
C TRP A 21 -15.96 2.96 -3.21
N LYS A 22 -14.67 3.23 -3.08
CA LYS A 22 -13.61 2.72 -3.94
C LYS A 22 -12.64 1.91 -3.11
N LEU A 23 -12.44 0.66 -3.52
CA LEU A 23 -11.44 -0.28 -2.99
C LEU A 23 -10.32 -0.41 -4.02
N ILE A 24 -9.07 -0.41 -3.53
CA ILE A 24 -7.88 -0.64 -4.37
C ILE A 24 -7.13 -1.84 -3.79
N ILE A 25 -6.92 -2.85 -4.63
CA ILE A 25 -6.16 -4.07 -4.33
C ILE A 25 -5.13 -4.24 -5.43
N GLY A 26 -3.84 -4.08 -5.11
CA GLY A 26 -2.77 -4.10 -6.10
C GLY A 26 -3.00 -3.04 -7.19
N THR A 27 -3.12 -3.47 -8.44
CA THR A 27 -3.38 -2.61 -9.61
C THR A 27 -4.85 -2.47 -9.96
N GLN A 28 -5.74 -3.23 -9.31
CA GLN A 28 -7.17 -3.20 -9.59
C GLN A 28 -7.89 -2.21 -8.66
N SER A 29 -8.81 -1.45 -9.24
CA SER A 29 -9.77 -0.64 -8.47
C SER A 29 -11.19 -1.11 -8.72
N ARG A 30 -11.98 -1.19 -7.65
CA ARG A 30 -13.40 -1.52 -7.69
C ARG A 30 -14.20 -0.43 -7.03
N ILE A 31 -15.39 -0.17 -7.57
CA ILE A 31 -16.35 0.82 -7.07
C ILE A 31 -17.64 0.07 -6.75
N GLY A 32 -18.22 0.34 -5.59
CA GLY A 32 -19.45 -0.30 -5.14
C GLY A 32 -19.84 0.18 -3.75
N SER A 33 -20.91 -0.38 -3.19
CA SER A 33 -21.31 -0.09 -1.82
C SER A 33 -20.26 -0.60 -0.83
N LEU A 34 -20.25 -0.01 0.38
CA LEU A 34 -19.32 -0.43 1.44
C LEU A 34 -19.45 -1.93 1.77
N PHE A 35 -20.68 -2.46 1.72
CA PHE A 35 -20.96 -3.86 2.02
C PHE A 35 -20.40 -4.80 0.96
N GLU A 36 -20.61 -4.49 -0.33
CA GLU A 36 -20.10 -5.28 -1.43
C GLU A 36 -18.57 -5.35 -1.41
N LEU A 37 -17.92 -4.21 -1.17
CA LEU A 37 -16.46 -4.16 -1.14
C LEU A 37 -15.88 -4.95 0.04
N ARG A 38 -16.52 -4.93 1.21
CA ARG A 38 -16.12 -5.77 2.36
C ARG A 38 -16.27 -7.26 2.05
N ARG A 39 -17.41 -7.66 1.47
CA ARG A 39 -17.65 -9.05 1.05
C ARG A 39 -16.57 -9.50 0.06
N GLN A 40 -16.20 -8.65 -0.88
CA GLN A 40 -15.19 -8.97 -1.89
C GLN A 40 -13.78 -9.14 -1.27
N VAL A 41 -13.42 -8.34 -0.26
CA VAL A 41 -12.17 -8.53 0.49
C VAL A 41 -12.16 -9.89 1.19
N SER A 42 -13.22 -10.22 1.92
CA SER A 42 -13.33 -11.51 2.62
C SER A 42 -13.27 -12.69 1.66
N PHE A 43 -13.98 -12.61 0.53
CA PHE A 43 -13.95 -13.64 -0.51
C PHE A 43 -12.54 -13.89 -1.05
N TYR A 44 -11.76 -12.84 -1.35
CA TYR A 44 -10.39 -13.02 -1.84
C TYR A 44 -9.41 -13.54 -0.79
N GLN A 45 -9.65 -13.27 0.50
CA GLN A 45 -8.88 -13.88 1.57
C GLN A 45 -9.20 -15.37 1.73
N GLU A 46 -10.48 -15.75 1.66
CA GLU A 46 -10.92 -17.15 1.70
C GLU A 46 -10.36 -17.96 0.54
N LEU A 47 -10.25 -17.36 -0.65
CA LEU A 47 -9.59 -17.98 -1.81
C LEU A 47 -8.06 -18.06 -1.67
N GLY A 48 -7.44 -17.42 -0.68
CA GLY A 48 -5.99 -17.35 -0.52
C GLY A 48 -5.29 -16.44 -1.54
N VAL A 49 -6.03 -15.63 -2.30
CA VAL A 49 -5.49 -14.66 -3.27
C VAL A 49 -4.89 -13.46 -2.54
N LEU A 50 -5.51 -13.05 -1.44
CA LEU A 50 -4.97 -12.02 -0.56
C LEU A 50 -4.31 -12.65 0.67
N PRO A 51 -3.09 -12.23 1.02
CA PRO A 51 -2.44 -12.72 2.21
C PRO A 51 -3.28 -12.39 3.45
N PRO A 52 -3.37 -13.31 4.43
CA PRO A 52 -4.02 -13.03 5.69
C PRO A 52 -3.43 -11.78 6.32
N LEU A 53 -4.29 -10.91 6.84
CA LEU A 53 -3.95 -9.62 7.46
C LEU A 53 -2.67 -9.58 8.30
N ARG A 54 -2.46 -10.59 9.16
CA ARG A 54 -1.28 -10.66 10.02
C ARG A 54 0.01 -10.75 9.21
N VAL A 55 -0.02 -11.43 8.06
CA VAL A 55 1.09 -11.57 7.13
C VAL A 55 1.30 -10.27 6.34
N SER A 56 0.22 -9.62 5.89
CA SER A 56 0.27 -8.37 5.11
C SER A 56 0.87 -7.20 5.88
N LEU A 57 0.51 -7.05 7.17
CA LEU A 57 1.09 -6.01 8.03
C LEU A 57 2.59 -6.21 8.29
N LEU A 58 3.05 -7.47 8.33
CA LEU A 58 4.47 -7.80 8.45
C LEU A 58 5.19 -7.53 7.14
N ALA A 59 4.64 -7.96 6.00
CA ALA A 59 5.20 -7.71 4.68
C ALA A 59 5.33 -6.19 4.36
N ALA A 60 4.34 -5.39 4.74
CA ALA A 60 4.38 -3.94 4.57
C ALA A 60 5.44 -3.26 5.46
N LYS A 61 5.78 -3.83 6.62
CA LYS A 61 6.90 -3.36 7.45
C LYS A 61 8.25 -3.75 6.85
N SER A 62 8.36 -4.95 6.25
CA SER A 62 9.58 -5.41 5.56
C SER A 62 9.90 -4.57 4.33
N ALA A 63 8.89 -4.27 3.50
CA ALA A 63 9.07 -3.51 2.25
C ALA A 63 9.50 -2.05 2.46
N LYS A 64 9.28 -1.48 3.66
CA LYS A 64 9.77 -0.12 4.01
C LYS A 64 11.25 -0.10 4.42
N ASN A 65 11.84 -1.24 4.76
CA ASN A 65 13.23 -1.29 5.21
C ASN A 65 14.23 -1.59 4.08
N ASP A 66 13.77 -2.10 2.93
CA ASP A 66 14.66 -2.37 1.79
C ASP A 66 14.98 -1.14 0.93
N SER A 67 14.24 -0.04 1.06
CA SER A 67 14.50 1.19 0.29
C SER A 67 15.54 2.12 0.93
N ALA A 68 16.13 1.75 2.08
CA ALA A 68 17.09 2.59 2.82
C ALA A 68 18.56 2.18 2.68
N LYS A 69 18.92 1.26 1.77
CA LYS A 69 20.33 0.84 1.60
C LYS A 69 20.82 0.98 0.17
N LYS A 70 21.48 2.12 -0.06
CA LYS A 70 22.64 2.40 -0.93
C LYS A 70 22.42 3.57 -1.92
N VAL A 71 22.72 4.78 -1.44
CA VAL A 71 23.41 5.77 -2.27
C VAL A 71 24.73 6.07 -1.57
N GLY A 72 25.81 5.51 -2.12
CA GLY A 72 27.16 5.75 -1.64
C GLY A 72 27.50 7.24 -1.74
N LYS A 73 28.14 7.77 -0.71
CA LYS A 73 28.82 9.07 -0.76
C LYS A 73 29.82 9.06 -1.93
N PRO A 74 29.80 10.02 -2.87
CA PRO A 74 30.92 10.18 -3.77
C PRO A 74 32.12 10.72 -2.96
N VAL A 75 33.15 9.89 -2.84
CA VAL A 75 34.47 10.29 -2.34
C VAL A 75 35.04 11.31 -3.32
N SER A 76 35.11 12.57 -2.89
CA SER A 76 35.82 13.65 -3.59
C SER A 76 37.31 13.34 -3.63
N THR A 77 37.81 12.85 -4.76
CA THR A 77 39.24 12.87 -5.08
C THR A 77 39.54 14.16 -5.85
N LYS A 78 40.16 15.17 -5.20
CA LYS A 78 40.82 16.25 -5.94
C LYS A 78 42.29 16.31 -5.60
N ARG A 79 43.04 15.89 -6.62
CA ARG A 79 44.46 15.64 -6.77
C ARG A 79 45.28 16.94 -6.61
N ARG A 80 46.42 16.81 -5.92
CA ARG A 80 47.51 17.80 -5.76
C ARG A 80 47.79 18.60 -7.03
N LYS A 81 48.06 19.91 -6.88
CA LYS A 81 48.83 20.69 -7.87
C LYS A 81 49.96 21.41 -7.14
N SER A 82 51.18 21.04 -7.51
CA SER A 82 52.45 21.69 -7.16
C SER A 82 52.55 23.01 -7.92
N ASN A 83 53.04 24.06 -7.26
CA ASN A 83 54.04 24.97 -7.79
C ASN A 83 54.68 25.73 -6.63
#